data_AF-P75286-F1
#
_entry.id   AF-P75286-F1
#
_cell.length_a   1.000
_cell.length_b   1.000
_cell.length_c   1.000
_cell.angle_alpha   90.00
_cell.angle_beta   90.00
_cell.angle_gamma   90.00
#
_symmetry.space_group_name_H-M   'P 1'
#
loop_
_entity.id
_entity.type
_entity.pdbx_description
1 polymer ?
#
loop_
_entity_poly.entity_id
_entity_poly.type
_entity_poly.pdbx_seq_one_letter_code
_entity_poly.pdbx_strand_id
1 'polypeptide(L)'
;MKEKIPFYNEKEFHDMVKKTKKGTFSGWYIIDKDNNSVEFSGKFNRQFKLNKPVIPVNTEYVTRKEFNEYKNSNDQRLTKIETTLAAQGEQINKLTQTVEKQGEQINQLVQVVLLHGEQINKLTQTVEKQGEQIKELQIEQKAQGETLKLILQTLQKMSDRLDKMEVKMDKMEVKMDKMEVKMDKMEKRIDKLESK
;
A
#
# COMPACT_ATOMS: atom_id res chain seq x y z
N MET A 1 -75.03 -3.40 -17.03
CA MET A 1 -75.21 -4.59 -16.18
C MET A 1 -74.90 -5.81 -17.03
N LYS A 2 -74.06 -6.75 -16.57
CA LYS A 2 -73.79 -7.99 -17.31
C LYS A 2 -75.02 -8.91 -17.22
N GLU A 3 -75.48 -9.45 -18.33
CA GLU A 3 -76.66 -10.31 -18.38
C GLU A 3 -76.35 -11.67 -17.74
N LYS A 4 -77.19 -12.10 -16.80
CA LYS A 4 -77.07 -13.42 -16.15
C LYS A 4 -77.94 -14.41 -16.90
N ILE A 5 -77.33 -15.39 -17.53
CA ILE A 5 -78.04 -16.42 -18.27
C ILE A 5 -78.17 -17.65 -17.35
N PRO A 6 -79.39 -18.16 -17.07
CA PRO A 6 -79.56 -19.41 -16.35
C PRO A 6 -78.85 -20.55 -17.06
N PHE A 7 -78.36 -21.54 -16.30
CA PHE A 7 -77.88 -22.79 -16.90
C PHE A 7 -79.04 -23.56 -17.56
N TYR A 8 -79.29 -23.23 -18.83
CA TYR A 8 -80.04 -23.94 -19.86
C TYR A 8 -81.51 -24.28 -19.56
N ASN A 9 -82.27 -24.51 -20.63
CA ASN A 9 -83.67 -24.90 -20.54
C ASN A 9 -83.79 -26.20 -19.73
N GLU A 10 -84.88 -26.35 -18.99
CA GLU A 10 -85.12 -27.49 -18.09
C GLU A 10 -84.84 -28.86 -18.73
N LYS A 11 -84.99 -28.99 -20.05
CA LYS A 11 -84.88 -30.25 -20.80
C LYS A 11 -83.44 -30.77 -20.92
N GLU A 12 -82.49 -29.94 -21.33
CA GLU A 12 -81.07 -30.34 -21.46
C GLU A 12 -80.45 -30.68 -20.10
N PHE A 13 -80.80 -29.89 -19.08
CA PHE A 13 -80.38 -30.14 -17.70
C PHE A 13 -80.92 -31.49 -17.20
N HIS A 14 -82.20 -31.78 -17.44
CA HIS A 14 -82.82 -33.04 -17.05
C HIS A 14 -82.16 -34.26 -17.74
N ASP A 15 -81.77 -34.14 -19.02
CA ASP A 15 -81.06 -35.19 -19.73
C ASP A 15 -79.61 -35.41 -19.22
N MET A 16 -78.92 -34.34 -18.85
CA MET A 16 -77.57 -34.42 -18.26
C MET A 16 -77.59 -34.98 -16.83
N VAL A 17 -78.57 -34.60 -16.01
CA VAL A 17 -78.74 -35.16 -14.65
C VAL A 17 -79.19 -36.63 -14.72
N LYS A 18 -79.98 -37.04 -15.72
CA LYS A 18 -80.26 -38.47 -15.95
C LYS A 18 -78.99 -39.28 -16.19
N LYS A 19 -78.00 -38.72 -16.92
CA LYS A 19 -76.68 -39.36 -17.08
C LYS A 19 -75.89 -39.40 -15.78
N THR A 20 -76.08 -38.41 -14.90
CA THR A 20 -75.38 -38.31 -13.61
C THR A 20 -76.38 -38.42 -12.47
N LYS A 21 -76.89 -39.63 -12.18
CA LYS A 21 -77.96 -39.95 -11.20
C LYS A 21 -77.80 -39.42 -9.74
N LYS A 22 -76.92 -38.46 -9.43
CA LYS A 22 -76.46 -38.15 -8.07
C LYS A 22 -76.30 -36.66 -7.73
N GLY A 23 -76.92 -35.73 -8.45
CA GLY A 23 -76.92 -34.35 -7.98
C GLY A 23 -77.78 -33.39 -8.78
N THR A 24 -78.15 -32.29 -8.14
CA THR A 24 -78.75 -31.13 -8.79
C THR A 24 -77.73 -29.99 -8.81
N PHE A 25 -77.61 -29.33 -9.95
CA PHE A 25 -76.88 -28.09 -10.11
C PHE A 25 -77.87 -27.00 -10.49
N SER A 26 -77.84 -25.88 -9.78
CA SER A 26 -78.60 -24.69 -10.16
C SER A 26 -77.70 -23.48 -10.09
N GLY A 27 -77.84 -22.55 -11.04
CA GLY A 27 -76.98 -21.38 -11.11
C GLY A 27 -77.21 -20.54 -12.36
N TRP A 28 -76.28 -19.62 -12.56
CA TRP A 28 -76.24 -18.72 -13.70
C TRP A 28 -74.79 -18.62 -14.17
N TYR A 29 -74.62 -18.30 -15.44
CA TYR A 29 -73.34 -17.89 -15.98
C TYR A 29 -73.44 -16.49 -16.57
N ILE A 30 -72.31 -15.79 -16.57
CA ILE A 30 -72.17 -14.47 -17.18
C ILE A 30 -71.08 -14.60 -18.24
N ILE A 31 -71.41 -14.30 -19.48
CA ILE A 31 -70.42 -14.19 -20.55
C ILE A 31 -69.90 -12.76 -20.56
N ASP A 32 -68.62 -12.60 -20.24
CA ASP A 32 -67.90 -11.34 -20.40
C ASP A 32 -67.13 -11.38 -21.72
N LYS A 33 -67.72 -10.76 -22.76
CA LYS A 33 -67.12 -10.73 -24.11
C LYS A 33 -65.81 -9.94 -24.13
N ASP A 34 -65.66 -8.94 -23.26
CA ASP A 34 -64.50 -8.05 -23.27
C ASP A 34 -63.27 -8.77 -22.72
N ASN A 35 -63.46 -9.60 -21.69
CA ASN A 35 -62.39 -10.41 -21.08
C ASN A 35 -62.31 -11.84 -21.64
N ASN A 36 -63.12 -12.16 -22.66
CA ASN A 36 -63.25 -13.49 -23.25
C ASN A 36 -63.41 -14.60 -22.19
N SER A 37 -64.17 -14.30 -21.13
CA SER A 37 -64.30 -15.15 -19.95
C SER A 37 -65.76 -15.43 -19.63
N VAL A 38 -65.99 -16.56 -18.96
CA VAL A 38 -67.32 -16.94 -18.47
C VAL A 38 -67.21 -17.14 -16.97
N GLU A 39 -67.94 -16.32 -16.22
CA GLU A 39 -68.07 -16.49 -14.77
C GLU A 39 -69.27 -17.40 -14.49
N PHE A 40 -69.03 -18.45 -13.71
CA PHE A 40 -70.05 -19.41 -13.31
C PHE A 40 -70.37 -19.24 -11.83
N SER A 41 -71.65 -19.12 -11.50
CA SER A 41 -72.12 -19.09 -10.12
C SER A 41 -73.27 -20.06 -9.95
N GLY A 42 -73.13 -21.04 -9.07
CA GLY A 42 -74.16 -22.03 -8.83
C GLY A 42 -73.99 -22.80 -7.54
N LYS A 43 -75.07 -23.42 -7.10
CA LYS A 43 -75.08 -24.38 -6.00
C LYS A 43 -75.08 -25.78 -6.59
N PHE A 44 -74.09 -26.57 -6.19
CA PHE A 44 -74.02 -27.99 -6.51
C PHE A 44 -74.36 -28.81 -5.27
N ASN A 45 -75.47 -29.53 -5.31
CA ASN A 45 -75.87 -30.39 -4.21
C ASN A 45 -75.62 -31.85 -4.61
N ARG A 46 -74.53 -32.43 -4.08
CA ARG A 46 -74.16 -33.82 -4.31
C ARG A 46 -74.08 -34.55 -2.97
N GLN A 47 -74.95 -35.54 -2.79
CA GLN A 47 -74.87 -36.42 -1.62
C GLN A 47 -73.82 -37.50 -1.90
N PHE A 48 -72.55 -37.20 -1.56
CA PHE A 48 -71.53 -38.24 -1.55
C PHE A 48 -71.76 -39.11 -0.30
N LYS A 49 -72.38 -40.28 -0.48
CA LYS A 49 -72.16 -41.37 0.48
C LYS A 49 -70.72 -41.82 0.31
N LEU A 50 -69.83 -41.37 1.20
CA LEU A 50 -68.47 -41.89 1.34
C LEU A 50 -68.60 -43.37 1.73
N ASN A 51 -68.64 -44.24 0.73
CA ASN A 51 -68.71 -45.71 0.93
C ASN A 51 -67.37 -46.31 1.36
N LYS A 52 -66.35 -45.49 1.66
CA LYS A 52 -65.10 -45.97 2.23
C LYS A 52 -65.04 -45.55 3.69
N PRO A 53 -64.75 -46.46 4.64
CA PRO A 53 -64.41 -46.06 5.99
C PRO A 53 -63.27 -45.06 5.89
N VAL A 54 -63.41 -43.91 6.53
CA VAL A 54 -62.31 -42.97 6.71
C VAL A 54 -61.22 -43.77 7.40
N ILE A 55 -60.17 -44.15 6.68
CA ILE A 55 -58.96 -44.67 7.32
C ILE A 55 -58.47 -43.49 8.16
N PRO A 56 -58.41 -43.60 9.49
CA PRO A 56 -57.82 -42.53 10.29
C PRO A 56 -56.36 -42.48 9.89
N VAL A 57 -56.03 -41.54 9.00
CA VAL A 57 -54.63 -41.16 8.81
C VAL A 57 -54.26 -40.57 10.16
N ASN A 58 -53.33 -41.21 10.87
CA ASN A 58 -52.78 -40.67 12.11
C ASN A 58 -52.12 -39.34 11.75
N THR A 59 -52.92 -38.28 11.84
CA THR A 59 -52.53 -36.92 11.57
C THR A 59 -52.40 -36.33 12.96
N GLU A 60 -51.16 -36.21 13.40
CA GLU A 60 -50.82 -35.44 14.59
C GLU A 60 -51.12 -33.97 14.27
N TYR A 61 -52.37 -33.56 14.47
CA TYR A 61 -52.75 -32.18 14.33
C TYR A 61 -52.11 -31.38 15.46
N VAL A 62 -51.34 -30.37 15.09
CA VAL A 62 -50.86 -29.36 16.04
C VAL A 62 -52.05 -28.58 16.56
N THR A 63 -52.16 -28.44 17.88
CA THR A 63 -53.19 -27.60 18.48
C THR A 63 -52.91 -26.13 18.20
N ARG A 64 -53.96 -25.30 18.14
CA ARG A 64 -53.80 -23.83 17.97
C ARG A 64 -52.87 -23.23 19.04
N LYS A 65 -52.86 -23.80 20.25
CA LYS A 65 -51.99 -23.37 21.35
C LYS A 65 -50.52 -23.65 21.04
N GLU A 66 -50.17 -24.89 20.66
CA GLU A 66 -48.80 -25.27 20.27
C GLU A 66 -48.31 -24.45 19.07
N PHE A 67 -49.17 -24.22 18.06
CA PHE A 67 -48.83 -23.37 16.92
C PHE A 67 -48.51 -21.93 17.34
N ASN A 68 -49.30 -21.35 18.25
CA ASN A 68 -49.05 -19.98 18.74
C ASN A 68 -47.78 -19.89 19.60
N GLU A 69 -47.50 -20.89 20.43
CA GLU A 69 -46.26 -20.96 21.22
C GLU A 69 -45.03 -21.09 20.31
N TYR A 70 -45.10 -21.96 19.29
CA TYR A 70 -44.06 -22.09 18.27
C TYR A 70 -43.85 -20.78 17.50
N LYS A 71 -44.94 -20.15 17.06
CA LYS A 71 -44.89 -18.85 16.36
C LYS A 71 -44.22 -17.79 17.23
N ASN A 72 -44.65 -17.62 18.48
CA ASN A 72 -44.08 -16.61 19.39
C ASN A 72 -42.59 -16.87 19.66
N SER A 73 -42.20 -18.14 19.83
CA SER A 73 -40.79 -18.52 20.01
C SER A 73 -39.95 -18.18 18.78
N ASN A 74 -40.47 -18.44 17.58
CA ASN A 74 -39.79 -18.09 16.33
C ASN A 74 -39.72 -16.57 16.12
N ASP A 75 -40.78 -15.82 16.41
CA ASP A 75 -40.79 -14.36 16.32
C ASP A 75 -39.70 -13.76 17.25
N GLN A 76 -39.56 -14.27 18.48
CA GLN A 76 -38.48 -13.86 19.40
C GLN A 76 -37.08 -14.19 18.88
N ARG A 77 -36.88 -15.37 18.27
CA ARG A 77 -35.60 -15.75 17.66
C ARG A 77 -35.27 -14.84 16.49
N LEU A 78 -36.27 -14.50 15.66
CA LEU A 78 -36.11 -13.60 14.53
C LEU A 78 -35.68 -12.21 15.01
N THR A 79 -36.36 -11.64 16.00
CA THR A 79 -35.98 -10.34 16.59
C THR A 79 -34.55 -10.34 17.16
N LYS A 80 -34.12 -11.43 17.82
CA LYS A 80 -32.74 -11.57 18.29
C LYS A 80 -31.74 -11.58 17.13
N ILE A 81 -32.06 -12.28 16.03
CA ILE A 81 -31.19 -12.31 14.84
C ILE A 81 -31.11 -10.91 14.22
N GLU A 82 -32.24 -10.23 14.02
CA GLU A 82 -32.30 -8.89 13.44
C GLU A 82 -31.47 -7.88 14.24
N THR A 83 -31.63 -7.87 15.57
CA THR A 83 -30.84 -6.99 16.45
C THR A 83 -29.34 -7.30 16.39
N THR A 84 -28.95 -8.58 16.35
CA THR A 84 -27.53 -8.96 16.23
C THR A 84 -26.93 -8.56 14.88
N LEU A 85 -27.70 -8.72 13.79
CA LEU A 85 -27.27 -8.33 12.45
C LEU A 85 -27.11 -6.80 12.34
N ALA A 86 -28.01 -6.03 12.95
CA ALA A 86 -27.87 -4.57 13.01
C ALA A 86 -26.58 -4.14 13.72
N ALA A 87 -26.30 -4.73 14.89
CA ALA A 87 -25.07 -4.45 15.64
C ALA A 87 -23.80 -4.83 14.86
N GLN A 88 -23.82 -5.96 14.15
CA GLN A 88 -22.71 -6.37 13.27
C GLN A 88 -22.54 -5.41 12.08
N GLY A 89 -23.63 -4.94 11.48
CA GLY A 89 -23.61 -3.93 10.42
C GLY A 89 -22.91 -2.64 10.87
N GLU A 90 -23.19 -2.16 12.08
CA GLU A 90 -22.49 -1.00 12.66
C GLU A 90 -20.99 -1.27 12.86
N GLN A 91 -20.61 -2.45 13.33
CA GLN A 91 -19.20 -2.83 13.51
C GLN A 91 -18.44 -2.87 12.17
N ILE A 92 -19.05 -3.47 11.15
CA ILE A 92 -18.48 -3.52 9.79
C ILE A 92 -18.28 -2.11 9.25
N ASN A 93 -19.26 -1.21 9.41
CA ASN A 93 -19.13 0.18 8.96
C ASN A 93 -17.96 0.91 9.65
N LYS A 94 -17.77 0.71 10.96
CA LYS A 94 -16.60 1.26 11.69
C LYS A 94 -15.28 0.70 11.18
N LEU A 95 -15.23 -0.59 10.88
CA LEU A 95 -14.05 -1.23 10.31
C LEU A 95 -13.74 -0.68 8.90
N THR A 96 -14.76 -0.56 8.05
CA THR A 96 -14.63 0.00 6.69
C THR A 96 -14.00 1.39 6.73
N GLN A 97 -14.52 2.30 7.57
CA GLN A 97 -13.96 3.64 7.73
C GLN A 97 -12.51 3.63 8.22
N THR A 98 -12.15 2.66 9.08
CA THR A 98 -10.78 2.54 9.59
C THR A 98 -9.83 2.08 8.49
N VAL A 99 -10.25 1.09 7.68
CA VAL A 99 -9.47 0.59 6.55
C VAL A 99 -9.29 1.67 5.47
N GLU A 100 -10.32 2.45 5.18
CA GLU A 100 -10.23 3.59 4.25
C GLU A 100 -9.18 4.62 4.71
N LYS A 101 -9.25 5.04 5.98
CA LYS A 101 -8.25 5.95 6.58
C LYS A 101 -6.83 5.37 6.53
N GLN A 102 -6.67 4.08 6.81
CA GLN A 102 -5.36 3.41 6.70
C GLN A 102 -4.87 3.37 5.26
N GLY A 103 -5.75 3.15 4.28
CA GLY A 103 -5.42 3.21 2.86
C GLY A 103 -4.87 4.58 2.44
N GLU A 104 -5.50 5.67 2.91
CA GLU A 104 -5.01 7.04 2.68
C GLU A 104 -3.62 7.26 3.32
N GLN A 105 -3.42 6.80 4.55
CA GLN A 105 -2.12 6.89 5.23
C GLN A 105 -1.02 6.12 4.52
N ILE A 106 -1.32 4.90 4.05
CA ILE A 106 -0.37 4.10 3.27
C ILE A 106 -0.01 4.82 1.97
N ASN A 107 -0.98 5.40 1.27
CA ASN A 107 -0.72 6.16 0.05
C ASN A 107 0.19 7.38 0.30
N GLN A 108 0.01 8.09 1.42
CA GLN A 108 0.91 9.18 1.81
C GLN A 108 2.32 8.69 2.08
N LEU A 109 2.48 7.56 2.79
CA LEU A 109 3.79 6.96 3.06
C LEU A 109 4.49 6.54 1.76
N VAL A 110 3.75 5.95 0.81
CA VAL A 110 4.30 5.57 -0.51
C VAL A 110 4.86 6.80 -1.24
N GLN A 111 4.13 7.92 -1.23
CA GLN A 111 4.61 9.16 -1.86
C GLN A 111 5.89 9.69 -1.20
N VAL A 112 5.96 9.66 0.13
CA VAL A 112 7.17 10.08 0.87
C VAL A 112 8.37 9.20 0.54
N VAL A 113 8.18 7.88 0.45
CA VAL A 113 9.26 6.94 0.10
C VAL A 113 9.78 7.20 -1.32
N LEU A 114 8.91 7.50 -2.28
CA LEU A 114 9.33 7.85 -3.64
C LEU A 114 10.18 9.13 -3.66
N LEU A 115 9.76 10.18 -2.96
CA LEU A 115 10.53 11.43 -2.85
C LEU A 115 11.90 11.22 -2.19
N HIS A 116 11.96 10.42 -1.10
CA HIS A 116 13.23 10.07 -0.47
C HIS A 116 14.14 9.29 -1.42
N GLY A 117 13.59 8.39 -2.24
CA GLY A 117 14.35 7.67 -3.27
C GLY A 117 15.05 8.61 -4.26
N GLU A 118 14.35 9.64 -4.74
CA GLU A 118 14.95 10.65 -5.62
C GLU A 118 16.08 11.45 -4.93
N GLN A 119 15.88 11.82 -3.66
CA GLN A 119 16.89 12.53 -2.87
C GLN A 119 18.15 11.69 -2.64
N ILE A 120 17.97 10.42 -2.30
CA ILE A 120 19.07 9.46 -2.11
C ILE A 120 19.86 9.29 -3.42
N ASN A 121 19.17 9.21 -4.57
CA ASN A 121 19.83 9.10 -5.86
C ASN A 121 20.68 10.34 -6.17
N LYS A 122 20.17 11.56 -5.91
CA LYS A 122 20.94 12.80 -6.06
C LYS A 122 22.17 12.83 -5.16
N LEU A 123 22.02 12.43 -3.90
CA LEU A 123 23.14 12.35 -2.95
C LEU A 123 24.18 11.31 -3.37
N THR A 124 23.74 10.17 -3.93
CA THR A 124 24.64 9.11 -4.41
C THR A 124 25.54 9.65 -5.53
N GLN A 125 24.95 10.35 -6.50
CA GLN A 125 25.71 10.97 -7.61
C GLN A 125 26.72 12.02 -7.12
N THR A 126 26.37 12.84 -6.12
CA THR A 126 27.31 13.84 -5.58
C THR A 126 28.45 13.19 -4.81
N VAL A 127 28.17 12.14 -4.04
CA VAL A 127 29.20 11.37 -3.32
C VAL A 127 30.14 10.66 -4.29
N GLU A 128 29.62 10.07 -5.38
CA GLU A 128 30.43 9.45 -6.43
C GLU A 128 31.39 10.46 -7.08
N LYS A 129 30.88 11.62 -7.48
CA LYS A 129 31.69 12.71 -8.06
C LYS A 129 32.77 13.19 -7.08
N GLN A 130 32.42 13.34 -5.80
CA GLN A 130 33.40 13.71 -4.77
C GLN A 130 34.47 12.63 -4.59
N GLY A 131 34.10 11.34 -4.67
CA GLY A 131 35.04 10.22 -4.61
C GLY A 131 36.07 10.25 -5.75
N GLU A 132 35.66 10.64 -6.96
CA GLU A 132 36.58 10.84 -8.09
C GLU A 132 37.55 12.00 -7.85
N GLN A 133 37.02 13.15 -7.38
CA GLN A 133 37.85 14.33 -7.06
C GLN A 133 38.88 14.03 -5.97
N ILE A 134 38.51 13.26 -4.95
CA ILE A 134 39.43 12.86 -3.87
C ILE A 134 40.58 11.99 -4.43
N LYS A 135 40.29 11.07 -5.35
CA LYS A 135 41.33 10.24 -5.99
C LYS A 135 42.31 11.09 -6.79
N GLU A 136 41.82 12.08 -7.52
CA GLU A 136 42.65 13.01 -8.30
C GLU A 136 43.59 13.82 -7.38
N LEU A 137 43.06 14.39 -6.30
CA LEU A 137 43.85 15.12 -5.30
C LEU A 137 44.90 14.23 -4.62
N GLN A 138 44.62 12.95 -4.38
CA GLN A 138 45.60 12.01 -3.82
C GLN A 138 46.78 11.78 -4.75
N ILE A 139 46.54 11.70 -6.07
CA ILE A 139 47.61 11.56 -7.07
C ILE A 139 48.48 12.81 -7.08
N GLU A 140 47.87 14.00 -7.07
CA GLU A 140 48.59 15.27 -7.05
C GLU A 140 49.44 15.43 -5.78
N GLN A 141 48.88 15.12 -4.60
CA GLN A 141 49.61 15.18 -3.34
C GLN A 141 50.83 14.25 -3.33
N LYS A 142 50.72 13.07 -3.93
CA LYS A 142 51.85 12.14 -4.06
C LYS A 142 52.96 12.74 -4.92
N ALA A 143 52.62 13.33 -6.07
CA ALA A 143 53.58 13.98 -6.95
C ALA A 143 54.26 15.20 -6.29
N GLN A 144 53.50 15.99 -5.52
CA GLN A 144 54.05 17.10 -4.72
C GLN A 144 55.01 16.59 -3.64
N GLY A 145 54.68 15.49 -2.95
CA GLY A 145 55.55 14.86 -1.95
C GLY A 145 56.89 14.39 -2.52
N GLU A 146 56.88 13.81 -3.73
CA GLU A 146 58.10 13.45 -4.46
C GLU A 146 58.94 14.67 -4.84
N THR A 147 58.29 15.75 -5.27
CA THR A 147 58.95 17.02 -5.59
C THR A 147 59.64 17.63 -4.36
N LEU A 148 58.95 17.66 -3.22
CA LEU A 148 59.53 18.14 -1.95
C LEU A 148 60.76 17.33 -1.54
N LYS A 149 60.73 16.02 -1.72
CA LYS A 149 61.89 15.15 -1.44
C LYS A 149 63.10 15.52 -2.29
N LEU A 150 62.92 15.81 -3.58
CA LEU A 150 63.99 16.25 -4.47
C LEU A 150 64.56 17.62 -4.08
N ILE A 151 63.69 18.55 -3.67
CA ILE A 151 64.10 19.88 -3.18
C ILE A 151 64.96 19.73 -1.92
N LEU A 152 64.52 18.91 -0.94
CA LEU A 152 65.29 18.66 0.29
C LEU A 152 66.68 18.07 0.00
N GLN A 153 66.77 17.10 -0.93
CA GLN A 153 68.06 16.57 -1.36
C GLN A 153 68.97 17.62 -2.00
N THR A 154 68.38 18.54 -2.77
CA THR A 154 69.13 19.63 -3.41
C THR A 154 69.62 20.65 -2.38
N LEU A 155 68.79 20.99 -1.40
CA LEU A 155 69.16 21.85 -0.26
C LEU A 155 70.28 21.23 0.56
N GLN A 156 70.22 19.92 0.85
CA GLN A 156 71.30 19.24 1.55
C GLN A 156 72.62 19.35 0.79
N LYS A 157 72.62 19.10 -0.52
CA LYS A 157 73.81 19.25 -1.37
C LYS A 157 74.35 20.69 -1.38
N MET A 158 73.47 21.69 -1.28
CA MET A 158 73.89 23.10 -1.17
C MET A 158 74.50 23.40 0.19
N SER A 159 73.91 22.89 1.28
CA SER A 159 74.47 23.00 2.64
C SER A 159 75.88 22.43 2.69
N ASP A 160 76.08 21.20 2.19
CA ASP A 160 77.39 20.54 2.16
C ASP A 160 78.44 21.34 1.35
N ARG A 161 78.00 22.11 0.36
CA ARG A 161 78.88 22.99 -0.44
C ARG A 161 79.24 24.26 0.32
N LEU A 162 78.30 24.83 1.07
CA LEU A 162 78.54 26.01 1.91
C LEU A 162 79.54 25.67 3.02
N ASP A 163 79.38 24.53 3.71
CA ASP A 163 80.32 24.06 4.74
C ASP A 163 81.75 23.92 4.17
N LYS A 164 81.86 23.38 2.95
CA LYS A 164 83.16 23.27 2.25
C LYS A 164 83.74 24.62 1.86
N MET A 165 82.90 25.63 1.60
CA MET A 165 83.35 26.98 1.28
C MET A 165 83.82 27.70 2.54
N GLU A 166 83.10 27.56 3.65
CA GLU A 166 83.48 28.08 4.97
C GLU A 166 84.88 27.62 5.37
N VAL A 167 85.13 26.30 5.33
CA VAL A 167 86.46 25.73 5.61
C VAL A 167 87.56 26.28 4.67
N LYS A 168 87.22 26.64 3.42
CA LYS A 168 88.18 27.26 2.50
C LYS A 168 88.43 28.73 2.84
N MET A 169 87.40 29.46 3.27
CA MET A 169 87.52 30.85 3.71
C MET A 169 88.41 30.95 4.95
N ASP A 170 88.19 30.10 5.96
CA ASP A 170 89.05 30.06 7.16
C ASP A 170 90.52 29.81 6.81
N LYS A 171 90.77 28.89 5.86
CA LYS A 171 92.12 28.61 5.36
C LYS A 171 92.74 29.78 4.60
N MET A 172 91.92 30.59 3.92
CA MET A 172 92.39 31.79 3.22
C MET A 172 92.67 32.91 4.22
N GLU A 173 91.84 33.10 5.22
CA GLU A 173 92.03 34.05 6.32
C GLU A 173 93.37 33.82 7.02
N VAL A 174 93.65 32.59 7.45
CA VAL A 174 94.95 32.22 8.06
C VAL A 174 96.14 32.46 7.12
N LYS A 175 95.95 32.36 5.79
CA LYS A 175 97.00 32.68 4.81
C LYS A 175 97.19 34.18 4.65
N MET A 176 96.11 34.97 4.69
CA MET A 176 96.15 36.42 4.63
C MET A 176 96.87 36.98 5.86
N ASP A 177 96.54 36.54 7.06
CA ASP A 177 97.24 36.93 8.30
C ASP A 177 98.76 36.66 8.22
N LYS A 178 99.14 35.49 7.67
CA LYS A 178 100.55 35.14 7.47
C LYS A 178 101.23 36.02 6.43
N MET A 179 100.50 36.48 5.42
CA MET A 179 101.04 37.41 4.41
C MET A 179 101.18 38.82 4.99
N GLU A 180 100.21 39.31 5.77
CA GLU A 180 100.29 40.58 6.48
C GLU A 180 101.53 40.65 7.38
N VAL A 181 101.75 39.64 8.24
CA VAL A 181 102.95 39.57 9.08
C VAL A 181 104.26 39.57 8.27
N LYS A 182 104.26 39.00 7.06
CA LYS A 182 105.43 39.03 6.17
C LYS A 182 105.60 40.39 5.53
N MET A 183 104.52 41.06 5.13
CA MET A 183 104.54 42.41 4.58
C MET A 183 105.05 43.41 5.61
N ASP A 184 104.57 43.38 6.85
CA ASP A 184 105.07 44.22 7.95
C ASP A 184 106.58 44.05 8.19
N LYS A 185 107.07 42.80 8.09
CA LYS A 185 108.50 42.51 8.22
C LYS A 185 109.31 43.05 7.04
N MET A 186 108.75 43.04 5.83
CA MET A 186 109.39 43.61 4.65
C MET A 186 109.39 45.13 4.70
N GLU A 187 108.29 45.76 5.12
CA GLU A 187 108.17 47.21 5.31
C GLU A 187 109.21 47.72 6.33
N LYS A 188 109.29 47.11 7.51
CA LYS A 188 110.34 47.43 8.51
C LYS A 188 111.77 47.24 8.00
N ARG A 189 111.99 46.36 7.02
CA ARG A 189 113.31 46.17 6.39
C ARG A 189 113.58 47.27 5.36
N ILE A 190 112.57 47.72 4.63
CA ILE A 190 112.64 48.83 3.68
C ILE A 190 112.92 50.14 4.44
N ASP A 191 112.18 50.44 5.51
CA ASP A 191 112.41 51.64 6.34
C ASP A 191 113.85 51.75 6.88
N LYS A 192 114.44 50.60 7.25
CA LYS A 192 115.84 50.51 7.71
C LYS A 192 116.86 50.70 6.59
N LEU A 193 116.49 50.42 5.34
CA LEU A 193 117.32 50.66 4.17
C LEU A 193 117.23 52.11 3.71
N GLU A 194 116.09 52.78 3.89
CA GLU A 194 115.87 54.18 3.51
C GLU A 194 116.42 55.20 4.54
N SER A 195 116.67 54.77 5.78
CA SER A 195 117.23 55.61 6.86
C SER A 195 118.76 55.59 6.98
N LYS A 196 119.47 54.94 6.05
CA LYS A 196 120.94 54.90 5.97
C LYS A 196 121.43 55.71 4.79
#